data_AF-A0A842MKV7-F1
#
_entry.id   AF-A0A842MKV7-F1
#
_cell.length_a   1.000
_cell.length_b   1.000
_cell.length_c   1.000
_cell.angle_alpha   90.00
_cell.angle_beta   90.00
_cell.angle_gamma   90.00
#
_symmetry.space_group_name_H-M   'P 1'
#
loop_
_entity.id
_entity.type
_entity.pdbx_description
1 polymer ?
#
loop_
_entity_poly.entity_id
_entity_poly.type
_entity_poly.pdbx_seq_one_letter_code
_entity_poly.pdbx_strand_id
1 'polypeptide(L)'
;MPFPPYSGVWYSWVFISEPITGILLGPIVGFFSSLVGVMVGHFINFIDVYEFLFTLGAPLGSMVSALVFRGKWKAALAYYVLLLGGFFAVPVAWQLPIWGMWDVYLAFAVLVATASAATRWRGLWDSKSKIKIVYILALSTFIGLEADVLFRIFVFIPCQTYRLFYGYDVSVLQGIWAMGAVETPIKAAIATIVTSIIGPPIISVARKMGLPV
;
A
#
# COMPACT_ATOMS: atom_id res chain seq x y z
N MET A 1 11.36 -4.70 -20.09
CA MET A 1 9.90 -4.59 -19.93
C MET A 1 9.61 -4.32 -18.47
N PRO A 2 8.62 -3.49 -18.13
CA PRO A 2 8.15 -3.38 -16.75
C PRO A 2 7.67 -4.76 -16.26
N PHE A 3 8.11 -5.20 -15.07
CA PHE A 3 7.79 -6.52 -14.55
C PHE A 3 6.68 -6.43 -13.49
N PRO A 4 5.58 -7.18 -13.63
CA PRO A 4 4.63 -7.38 -12.54
C PRO A 4 5.35 -8.05 -11.37
N PRO A 5 5.09 -7.68 -10.10
CA PRO A 5 3.97 -6.85 -9.63
C PRO A 5 4.18 -5.32 -9.68
N TYR A 6 5.35 -4.83 -10.08
CA TYR A 6 5.76 -3.42 -9.95
C TYR A 6 5.50 -2.57 -11.20
N SER A 7 4.73 -3.09 -12.16
CA SER A 7 4.32 -2.45 -13.40
C SER A 7 3.10 -1.53 -13.24
N GLY A 8 2.85 -0.70 -14.27
CA GLY A 8 1.67 0.18 -14.39
C GLY A 8 1.57 1.26 -13.30
N VAL A 9 0.93 0.92 -12.18
CA VAL A 9 0.70 1.81 -11.02
C VAL A 9 2.00 2.35 -10.45
N TRP A 10 3.00 1.49 -10.27
CA TRP A 10 4.26 1.89 -9.64
C TRP A 10 5.15 2.70 -10.59
N TYR A 11 5.00 2.62 -11.91
CA TYR A 11 5.66 3.53 -12.86
C TYR A 11 4.95 4.87 -13.04
N SER A 12 3.77 5.01 -12.45
CA SER A 12 2.98 6.25 -12.46
C SER A 12 3.12 7.01 -11.14
N TRP A 13 2.51 8.20 -11.04
CA TRP A 13 2.45 8.97 -9.80
C TRP A 13 1.36 8.50 -8.83
N VAL A 14 0.69 7.37 -9.11
CA VAL A 14 -0.41 6.86 -8.28
C VAL A 14 0.05 6.52 -6.86
N PHE A 15 1.27 6.02 -6.67
CA PHE A 15 1.83 5.73 -5.33
C PHE A 15 1.92 6.98 -4.44
N ILE A 16 1.86 8.20 -5.00
CA ILE A 16 1.77 9.44 -4.23
C ILE A 16 0.32 9.81 -3.93
N SER A 17 -0.57 9.70 -4.93
CA SER A 17 -1.95 10.17 -4.80
C SER A 17 -2.83 9.21 -3.99
N GLU A 18 -2.64 7.90 -4.15
CA GLU A 18 -3.33 6.82 -3.45
C GLU A 18 -3.52 7.06 -1.95
N PRO A 19 -2.45 7.21 -1.15
CA PRO A 19 -2.57 7.34 0.30
C PRO A 19 -3.32 8.61 0.69
N ILE A 20 -3.08 9.71 -0.06
CA ILE A 20 -3.74 11.00 0.15
C ILE A 20 -5.24 10.87 -0.13
N THR A 21 -5.62 10.27 -1.25
CA THR A 21 -7.02 10.04 -1.62
C THR A 21 -7.75 9.24 -0.54
N GLY A 22 -7.12 8.16 -0.05
CA GLY A 22 -7.66 7.36 1.03
C GLY A 22 -7.83 8.15 2.33
N ILE A 23 -6.78 8.86 2.76
CA ILE A 23 -6.79 9.67 3.98
C ILE A 23 -7.93 10.69 3.93
N LEU A 24 -8.05 11.45 2.84
CA LEU A 24 -9.04 12.52 2.67
C LEU A 24 -10.47 12.01 2.56
N LEU A 25 -10.71 11.01 1.70
CA LEU A 25 -12.08 10.57 1.37
C LEU A 25 -12.59 9.47 2.31
N GLY A 26 -11.71 8.82 3.05
CA GLY A 26 -12.04 7.69 3.90
C GLY A 26 -12.00 6.34 3.19
N PRO A 27 -12.16 5.23 3.93
CA PRO A 27 -11.83 3.90 3.41
C PRO A 27 -12.62 3.49 2.17
N ILE A 28 -13.93 3.74 2.15
CA ILE A 28 -14.81 3.29 1.07
C ILE A 28 -14.73 4.23 -0.14
N VAL A 29 -14.90 5.54 0.08
CA VAL A 29 -14.88 6.53 -1.01
C VAL A 29 -13.48 6.64 -1.61
N GLY A 30 -12.44 6.57 -0.78
CA GLY A 30 -11.04 6.52 -1.22
C GLY A 30 -10.74 5.29 -2.08
N PHE A 31 -11.23 4.10 -1.67
CA PHE A 31 -11.13 2.88 -2.48
C PHE A 31 -11.74 3.07 -3.87
N PHE A 32 -13.00 3.47 -3.95
CA PHE A 32 -13.68 3.60 -5.26
C PHE A 32 -13.10 4.73 -6.12
N SER A 33 -12.68 5.84 -5.51
CA SER A 33 -12.02 6.93 -6.23
C SER A 33 -10.70 6.47 -6.84
N SER A 34 -9.85 5.79 -6.05
CA SER A 34 -8.60 5.23 -6.53
C SER A 34 -8.85 4.16 -7.60
N LEU A 35 -9.87 3.31 -7.43
CA LEU A 35 -10.24 2.26 -8.39
C LEU A 35 -10.60 2.86 -9.75
N VAL A 36 -11.51 3.83 -9.78
CA VAL A 36 -11.89 4.50 -11.04
C VAL A 36 -10.66 5.14 -11.68
N GLY A 37 -9.83 5.82 -10.89
CA GLY A 37 -8.59 6.44 -11.38
C GLY A 37 -7.64 5.46 -12.05
N VAL A 38 -7.32 4.33 -11.39
CA VAL A 38 -6.40 3.33 -11.96
C VAL A 38 -7.01 2.57 -13.13
N MET A 39 -8.32 2.29 -13.11
CA MET A 39 -9.02 1.63 -14.21
C MET A 39 -9.00 2.51 -15.45
N VAL A 40 -9.44 3.77 -15.36
CA VAL A 40 -9.41 4.71 -16.48
C VAL A 40 -7.98 4.94 -16.96
N GLY A 41 -7.02 5.08 -16.04
CA GLY A 41 -5.61 5.23 -16.39
C GLY A 41 -5.07 4.05 -17.22
N HIS A 42 -5.44 2.81 -16.87
CA HIS A 42 -5.02 1.61 -17.61
C HIS A 42 -5.79 1.38 -18.90
N PHE A 43 -7.01 1.92 -19.06
CA PHE A 43 -7.66 1.97 -20.36
C PHE A 43 -6.97 2.94 -21.33
N ILE A 44 -6.43 4.05 -20.83
CA ILE A 44 -5.72 5.05 -21.66
C ILE A 44 -4.31 4.58 -21.99
N ASN A 45 -3.54 4.18 -20.96
CA ASN A 45 -2.18 3.65 -21.11
C ASN A 45 -2.20 2.14 -20.91
N PHE A 46 -2.80 1.44 -21.88
CA PHE A 46 -2.90 -0.01 -21.83
C PHE A 46 -1.53 -0.67 -22.00
N ILE A 47 -1.16 -1.52 -21.04
CA ILE A 47 0.05 -2.34 -21.08
C ILE A 47 -0.33 -3.79 -21.39
N ASP A 48 -1.20 -4.37 -20.57
CA ASP A 48 -1.67 -5.75 -20.68
C ASP A 48 -2.98 -5.96 -19.90
N VAL A 49 -3.74 -7.00 -20.23
CA VAL A 49 -5.03 -7.30 -19.60
C VAL A 49 -4.87 -7.75 -18.15
N TYR A 50 -3.78 -8.44 -17.80
CA TYR A 50 -3.56 -8.93 -16.44
C TYR A 50 -3.20 -7.80 -15.48
N GLU A 51 -2.66 -6.68 -15.98
CA GLU A 51 -2.34 -5.48 -15.19
C GLU A 51 -3.57 -4.93 -14.46
N PHE A 52 -4.77 -5.03 -15.03
CA PHE A 52 -5.99 -4.60 -14.36
C PHE A 52 -6.17 -5.29 -13.00
N LEU A 53 -5.77 -6.56 -12.86
CA LEU A 53 -5.84 -7.26 -11.58
C LEU A 53 -4.83 -6.68 -10.57
N PHE A 54 -3.60 -6.42 -11.00
CA PHE A 54 -2.57 -5.83 -10.13
C PHE A 54 -2.90 -4.39 -9.72
N THR A 55 -3.61 -3.64 -10.57
CA THR A 55 -4.00 -2.26 -10.26
C THR A 55 -4.94 -2.14 -9.06
N LEU A 56 -5.65 -3.22 -8.70
CA LEU A 56 -6.50 -3.27 -7.51
C LEU A 56 -5.73 -3.12 -6.19
N GLY A 57 -4.41 -3.26 -6.22
CA GLY A 57 -3.60 -2.96 -5.05
C GLY A 57 -3.71 -1.48 -4.64
N ALA A 58 -3.76 -0.53 -5.59
CA ALA A 58 -3.84 0.89 -5.28
C ALA A 58 -5.11 1.30 -4.51
N PRO A 59 -6.34 0.90 -4.93
CA PRO A 59 -7.53 1.17 -4.13
C PRO A 59 -7.51 0.47 -2.78
N LEU A 60 -6.89 -0.71 -2.65
CA LEU A 60 -6.71 -1.36 -1.34
C LEU A 60 -5.71 -0.61 -0.45
N GLY A 61 -4.59 -0.12 -0.99
CA GLY A 61 -3.63 0.69 -0.25
C GLY A 61 -4.21 2.05 0.18
N SER A 62 -5.02 2.67 -0.66
CA SER A 62 -5.86 3.84 -0.33
C SER A 62 -6.80 3.54 0.86
N MET A 63 -7.52 2.41 0.79
CA MET A 63 -8.40 1.98 1.88
C MET A 63 -7.62 1.73 3.19
N VAL A 64 -6.47 1.05 3.13
CA VAL A 64 -5.65 0.76 4.32
C VAL A 64 -5.06 2.05 4.89
N SER A 65 -4.57 2.98 4.07
CA SER A 65 -4.14 4.32 4.48
C SER A 65 -5.23 5.02 5.28
N ALA A 66 -6.47 4.98 4.78
CA ALA A 66 -7.62 5.59 5.41
C ALA A 66 -7.99 4.94 6.75
N LEU A 67 -7.88 3.60 6.85
CA LEU A 67 -8.15 2.83 8.06
C LEU A 67 -7.13 3.15 9.14
N VAL A 68 -5.84 3.13 8.80
CA VAL A 68 -4.73 3.44 9.69
C VAL A 68 -4.85 4.89 10.18
N PHE A 69 -5.10 5.85 9.29
CA PHE A 69 -5.30 7.25 9.65
C PHE A 69 -6.44 7.46 10.65
N ARG A 70 -7.50 6.65 10.56
CA ARG A 70 -8.66 6.69 11.46
C ARG A 70 -8.54 5.78 12.69
N GLY A 71 -7.37 5.19 12.92
CA GLY A 71 -7.12 4.30 14.05
C GLY A 71 -7.89 2.96 13.99
N LYS A 72 -8.33 2.54 12.79
CA LYS A 72 -9.03 1.25 12.58
C LYS A 72 -8.03 0.12 12.35
N TRP A 73 -7.15 -0.09 13.33
CA TRP A 73 -6.01 -1.01 13.27
C TRP A 73 -6.37 -2.47 12.99
N LYS A 74 -7.47 -2.95 13.58
CA LYS A 74 -7.86 -4.36 13.49
C LYS A 74 -8.11 -4.80 12.04
N ALA A 75 -8.73 -3.93 11.25
CA ALA A 75 -9.00 -4.21 9.84
C ALA A 75 -7.69 -4.25 9.02
N ALA A 76 -6.78 -3.29 9.25
CA ALA A 76 -5.47 -3.28 8.60
C ALA A 76 -4.63 -4.50 9.01
N LEU A 77 -4.62 -4.86 10.30
CA LEU A 77 -3.91 -6.05 10.80
C LEU A 77 -4.47 -7.34 10.18
N ALA A 78 -5.79 -7.49 10.12
CA ALA A 78 -6.42 -8.64 9.50
C ALA A 78 -6.01 -8.77 8.02
N TYR A 79 -6.01 -7.66 7.28
CA TYR A 79 -5.55 -7.62 5.91
C TYR A 79 -4.10 -8.12 5.77
N TYR A 80 -3.17 -7.56 6.54
CA TYR A 80 -1.77 -7.97 6.49
C TYR A 80 -1.56 -9.44 6.84
N VAL A 81 -2.18 -9.90 7.94
CA VAL A 81 -2.05 -11.28 8.42
C VAL A 81 -2.59 -12.28 7.39
N LEU A 82 -3.73 -12.01 6.78
CA LEU A 82 -4.32 -12.89 5.79
C LEU A 82 -3.43 -13.01 4.54
N LEU A 83 -2.93 -11.89 4.02
CA LEU A 83 -2.15 -11.88 2.79
C LEU A 83 -0.73 -12.42 3.01
N LEU A 84 -0.04 -12.03 4.09
CA LEU A 84 1.27 -12.59 4.45
C LEU A 84 1.15 -14.09 4.80
N GLY A 85 0.09 -14.48 5.51
CA GLY A 85 -0.19 -15.88 5.81
C GLY A 85 -0.36 -16.71 4.54
N GLY A 86 -1.11 -16.19 3.56
CA GLY A 86 -1.25 -16.83 2.25
C GLY A 86 0.05 -16.90 1.46
N PHE A 87 0.89 -15.86 1.52
CA PHE A 87 2.24 -15.87 0.94
C PHE A 87 3.09 -17.00 1.50
N PHE A 88 3.21 -17.10 2.82
CA PHE A 88 4.02 -18.14 3.46
C PHE A 88 3.43 -19.56 3.36
N ALA A 89 2.14 -19.69 3.04
CA ALA A 89 1.50 -21.00 2.86
C ALA A 89 1.86 -21.70 1.54
N VAL A 90 2.46 -21.00 0.56
CA VAL A 90 2.75 -21.58 -0.76
C VAL A 90 4.23 -21.96 -0.90
N PRO A 91 4.56 -23.19 -1.35
CA PRO A 91 5.96 -23.67 -1.39
C PRO A 91 6.92 -22.84 -2.23
N VAL A 92 6.44 -22.16 -3.29
CA VAL A 92 7.32 -21.33 -4.14
C VAL A 92 7.87 -20.13 -3.36
N ALA A 93 7.13 -19.60 -2.39
CA ALA A 93 7.55 -18.48 -1.58
C ALA A 93 8.81 -18.80 -0.75
N TRP A 94 9.01 -20.06 -0.38
CA TRP A 94 10.17 -20.50 0.40
C TRP A 94 11.47 -20.55 -0.39
N GLN A 95 11.38 -20.46 -1.72
CA GLN A 95 12.52 -20.38 -2.63
C GLN A 95 12.89 -18.93 -2.96
N LEU A 96 12.05 -17.96 -2.55
CA LEU A 96 12.31 -16.55 -2.76
C LEU A 96 13.15 -16.00 -1.60
N PRO A 97 14.08 -15.08 -1.86
CA PRO A 97 14.89 -14.50 -0.80
C PRO A 97 14.02 -13.73 0.19
N ILE A 98 14.10 -14.07 1.48
CA ILE A 98 13.24 -13.45 2.50
C ILE A 98 13.40 -11.92 2.52
N TRP A 99 14.60 -11.41 2.26
CA TRP A 99 14.88 -9.97 2.25
C TRP A 99 14.18 -9.21 1.12
N GLY A 100 13.60 -9.87 0.12
CA GLY A 100 12.99 -9.17 -1.01
C GLY A 100 11.69 -8.42 -0.71
N MET A 101 11.12 -8.60 0.48
CA MET A 101 9.91 -7.89 0.96
C MET A 101 10.13 -7.22 2.32
N TRP A 102 11.38 -6.78 2.59
CA TRP A 102 11.76 -6.28 3.91
C TRP A 102 10.95 -5.05 4.35
N ASP A 103 10.54 -4.20 3.41
CA ASP A 103 9.68 -3.04 3.59
C ASP A 103 8.26 -3.42 4.00
N VAL A 104 7.68 -4.44 3.35
CA VAL A 104 6.36 -4.98 3.73
C VAL A 104 6.39 -5.53 5.15
N TYR A 105 7.44 -6.26 5.52
CA TYR A 105 7.60 -6.76 6.89
C TYR A 105 7.79 -5.63 7.90
N LEU A 106 8.56 -4.60 7.53
CA LEU A 106 8.74 -3.41 8.34
C LEU A 106 7.41 -2.69 8.56
N ALA A 107 6.60 -2.49 7.51
CA ALA A 107 5.28 -1.89 7.64
C ALA A 107 4.35 -2.73 8.52
N PHE A 108 4.37 -4.05 8.41
CA PHE A 108 3.60 -4.91 9.30
C PHE A 108 4.06 -4.78 10.75
N ALA A 109 5.37 -4.81 11.01
CA ALA A 109 5.92 -4.62 12.36
C ALA A 109 5.54 -3.24 12.94
N VAL A 110 5.64 -2.19 12.13
CA VAL A 110 5.23 -0.82 12.51
C VAL A 110 3.73 -0.75 12.78
N LEU A 111 2.89 -1.41 11.98
CA LEU A 111 1.46 -1.50 12.21
C LEU A 111 1.13 -2.19 13.54
N VAL A 112 1.80 -3.31 13.86
CA VAL A 112 1.63 -4.01 15.15
C VAL A 112 2.08 -3.11 16.31
N ALA A 113 3.23 -2.45 16.19
CA ALA A 113 3.76 -1.56 17.21
C ALA A 113 2.84 -0.37 17.46
N THR A 114 2.34 0.26 16.40
CA THR A 114 1.43 1.42 16.48
C THR A 114 0.07 1.04 17.03
N ALA A 115 -0.50 -0.11 16.63
CA ALA A 115 -1.74 -0.64 17.19
C ALA A 115 -1.59 -0.94 18.71
N SER A 116 -0.47 -1.51 19.11
CA SER A 116 -0.17 -1.82 20.52
C SER A 116 0.04 -0.55 21.35
N ALA A 117 0.76 0.44 20.82
CA ALA A 117 0.96 1.72 21.48
C ALA A 117 -0.36 2.50 21.60
N ALA A 118 -1.16 2.56 20.53
CA ALA A 118 -2.43 3.28 20.51
C ALA A 118 -3.50 2.68 21.44
N THR A 119 -3.49 1.35 21.63
CA THR A 119 -4.38 0.68 22.60
C THR A 119 -3.94 0.92 24.04
N ARG A 120 -2.64 1.04 24.29
CA ARG A 120 -2.10 1.29 25.64
C ARG A 120 -2.21 2.77 26.04
N TRP A 121 -1.97 3.71 25.13
CA TRP A 121 -1.80 5.13 25.44
C TRP A 121 -2.88 5.96 24.73
N ARG A 122 -3.93 6.32 25.50
CA ARG A 122 -5.04 7.15 25.00
C ARG A 122 -4.51 8.52 24.57
N GLY A 123 -4.78 8.92 23.33
CA GLY A 123 -4.41 10.23 22.78
C GLY A 123 -3.15 10.29 21.90
N LEU A 124 -2.49 9.14 21.63
CA LEU A 124 -1.42 9.08 20.61
C LEU A 124 -1.94 9.38 19.20
N TRP A 125 -3.18 8.95 18.90
CA TRP A 125 -3.82 9.12 17.60
C TRP A 125 -4.73 10.35 17.55
N ASP A 126 -4.25 11.48 18.07
CA ASP A 126 -4.95 12.76 18.03
C ASP A 126 -4.37 13.65 16.92
N SER A 127 -5.15 13.84 15.86
CA SER A 127 -4.79 14.64 14.69
C SER A 127 -4.96 16.15 14.89
N LYS A 128 -5.22 16.61 16.12
CA LYS A 128 -5.23 18.05 16.47
C LYS A 128 -3.83 18.64 16.63
N SER A 129 -2.84 17.84 17.03
CA SER A 129 -1.45 18.32 17.16
C SER A 129 -0.73 18.30 15.81
N LYS A 130 -0.05 19.42 15.48
CA LYS A 130 0.73 19.56 14.23
C LYS A 130 1.84 18.52 14.08
N ILE A 131 2.48 18.11 15.18
CA ILE A 131 3.55 17.09 15.12
C ILE A 131 2.92 15.70 14.96
N LYS A 132 1.85 15.43 15.71
CA LYS A 132 1.17 14.12 15.66
C LYS A 132 0.56 13.87 14.28
N ILE A 133 -0.05 14.87 13.65
CA ILE A 133 -0.66 14.69 12.32
C ILE A 133 0.38 14.33 11.26
N VAL A 134 1.58 14.92 11.30
CA VAL A 134 2.68 14.55 10.39
C VAL A 134 3.09 13.09 10.59
N TYR A 135 3.25 12.66 11.84
CA TYR A 135 3.58 11.27 12.14
C TYR A 135 2.47 10.29 11.72
N ILE A 136 1.21 10.63 12.00
CA ILE A 136 0.03 9.85 11.60
C ILE A 136 -0.03 9.71 10.08
N LEU A 137 0.21 10.80 9.35
CA LEU A 137 0.25 10.82 7.88
C LEU A 137 1.37 9.94 7.35
N ALA A 138 2.57 10.07 7.90
CA ALA A 138 3.73 9.28 7.49
C ALA A 138 3.45 7.77 7.65
N LEU A 139 2.99 7.37 8.83
CA LEU A 139 2.66 5.97 9.11
C LEU A 139 1.51 5.45 8.24
N SER A 140 0.45 6.24 8.08
CA SER A 140 -0.71 5.85 7.27
C SER A 140 -0.32 5.65 5.81
N THR A 141 0.56 6.52 5.30
CA THR A 141 1.07 6.45 3.93
C THR A 141 1.94 5.21 3.74
N PHE A 142 2.93 5.03 4.61
CA PHE A 142 3.85 3.89 4.52
C PHE A 142 3.10 2.56 4.62
N ILE A 143 2.26 2.39 5.65
CA ILE A 143 1.47 1.15 5.84
C ILE A 143 0.46 0.96 4.70
N GLY A 144 -0.12 2.03 4.17
CA GLY A 144 -1.03 1.94 3.03
C GLY A 144 -0.36 1.45 1.76
N LEU A 145 0.80 2.00 1.42
CA LEU A 145 1.53 1.62 0.21
C LEU A 145 2.09 0.20 0.30
N GLU A 146 2.62 -0.19 1.46
CA GLU A 146 3.06 -1.57 1.63
C GLU A 146 1.88 -2.56 1.61
N ALA A 147 0.66 -2.11 1.91
CA ALA A 147 -0.54 -2.92 1.72
C ALA A 147 -0.94 -3.07 0.24
N ASP A 148 -0.74 -2.04 -0.60
CA ASP A 148 -0.84 -2.13 -2.06
C ASP A 148 0.17 -3.17 -2.58
N VAL A 149 1.45 -3.01 -2.23
CA VAL A 149 2.53 -3.94 -2.63
C VAL A 149 2.21 -5.37 -2.20
N LEU A 150 1.81 -5.58 -0.94
CA LEU A 150 1.46 -6.90 -0.41
C LEU A 150 0.31 -7.55 -1.18
N PHE A 151 -0.71 -6.80 -1.60
CA PHE A 151 -1.79 -7.36 -2.42
C PHE A 151 -1.28 -7.82 -3.78
N ARG A 152 -0.46 -7.02 -4.43
CA ARG A 152 0.10 -7.39 -5.73
C ARG A 152 0.96 -8.63 -5.61
N ILE A 153 1.75 -8.73 -4.54
CA ILE A 153 2.51 -9.94 -4.22
C ILE A 153 1.60 -11.13 -3.99
N PHE A 154 0.49 -10.95 -3.26
CA PHE A 154 -0.49 -12.00 -3.02
C PHE A 154 -1.13 -12.51 -4.33
N VAL A 155 -1.50 -11.60 -5.23
CA VAL A 155 -1.97 -11.96 -6.57
C VAL A 155 -0.87 -12.62 -7.38
N PHE A 156 0.37 -12.15 -7.26
CA PHE A 156 1.49 -12.66 -8.05
C PHE A 156 1.85 -14.09 -7.66
N ILE A 157 2.09 -14.33 -6.37
CA ILE A 157 2.66 -15.57 -5.84
C ILE A 157 1.58 -16.55 -5.35
N PRO A 158 0.81 -16.29 -4.28
CA PRO A 158 -0.29 -17.16 -3.85
C PRO A 158 -1.28 -17.55 -4.95
N CYS A 159 -1.73 -16.59 -5.76
CA CYS A 159 -2.66 -16.86 -6.86
C CYS A 159 -1.97 -17.40 -8.12
N GLN A 160 -0.66 -17.66 -8.08
CA GLN A 160 0.15 -18.26 -9.15
C GLN A 160 0.09 -17.53 -10.50
N THR A 161 -0.25 -16.24 -10.53
CA THR A 161 -0.35 -15.49 -11.79
C THR A 161 1.00 -15.35 -12.49
N TYR A 162 2.11 -15.37 -11.74
CA TYR A 162 3.46 -15.45 -12.31
C TYR A 162 3.63 -16.63 -13.30
N ARG A 163 2.96 -17.76 -13.02
CA ARG A 163 3.02 -18.97 -13.84
C ARG A 163 1.88 -19.01 -14.85
N LEU A 164 0.66 -18.74 -14.40
CA LEU A 164 -0.55 -18.88 -15.22
C LEU A 164 -0.62 -17.85 -16.34
N PHE A 165 -0.18 -16.62 -16.09
CA PHE A 165 -0.27 -15.51 -17.05
C PHE A 165 1.06 -15.24 -17.74
N TYR A 166 2.17 -15.34 -17.00
CA TYR A 166 3.49 -14.92 -17.50
C TYR A 166 4.46 -16.08 -17.76
N GLY A 167 4.14 -17.31 -17.33
CA GLY A 167 4.99 -18.49 -17.57
C GLY A 167 6.37 -18.42 -16.91
N TYR A 168 6.54 -17.60 -15.87
CA TYR A 168 7.84 -17.40 -15.24
C TYR A 168 8.27 -18.60 -14.39
N ASP A 169 9.57 -18.90 -14.45
CA ASP A 169 10.22 -19.84 -13.57
C ASP A 169 10.72 -19.16 -12.27
N VAL A 170 11.24 -19.96 -11.34
CA VAL A 170 11.72 -19.48 -10.05
C VAL A 170 12.92 -18.54 -10.18
N SER A 171 13.79 -18.73 -11.17
CA SER A 171 14.98 -17.88 -11.36
C SER A 171 14.58 -16.46 -11.75
N VAL A 172 13.57 -16.33 -12.62
CA VAL A 172 12.99 -15.04 -12.99
C VAL A 172 12.30 -14.40 -11.79
N LEU A 173 11.55 -15.18 -11.00
CA LEU A 173 10.92 -14.68 -9.77
C LEU A 173 11.94 -14.10 -8.79
N GLN A 174 13.07 -14.78 -8.58
CA GLN A 174 14.14 -14.30 -7.70
C GLN A 174 14.73 -12.97 -8.17
N GLY A 175 14.87 -12.79 -9.49
CA GLY A 175 15.27 -11.51 -10.09
C GLY A 175 14.25 -10.39 -9.84
N ILE A 176 12.95 -10.68 -10.04
CA ILE A 176 11.86 -9.73 -9.75
C ILE A 176 11.85 -9.34 -8.26
N TRP A 177 12.06 -10.32 -7.37
CA TRP A 177 12.15 -10.10 -5.93
C TRP A 177 13.29 -9.15 -5.55
N ALA A 178 14.47 -9.34 -6.14
CA ALA A 178 15.63 -8.50 -5.87
C ALA A 178 15.43 -7.05 -6.35
N MET A 179 14.77 -6.85 -7.49
CA MET A 179 14.43 -5.50 -7.98
C MET A 179 13.39 -4.82 -7.08
N GLY A 180 12.35 -5.57 -6.70
CA GLY A 180 11.29 -5.10 -5.81
C GLY A 180 11.84 -4.56 -4.49
N ALA A 181 12.77 -5.30 -3.89
CA ALA A 181 13.44 -4.95 -2.63
C ALA A 181 14.12 -3.57 -2.58
N VAL A 182 14.35 -2.95 -3.75
CA VAL A 182 14.95 -1.62 -3.90
C VAL A 182 13.93 -0.62 -4.42
N GLU A 183 13.12 -0.99 -5.40
CA GLU A 183 12.18 -0.08 -6.05
C GLU A 183 11.02 0.32 -5.13
N THR A 184 10.42 -0.63 -4.39
CA THR A 184 9.26 -0.33 -3.55
C THR A 184 9.59 0.53 -2.34
N PRO A 185 10.68 0.30 -1.58
CA PRO A 185 10.99 1.13 -0.42
C PRO A 185 11.32 2.58 -0.81
N ILE A 186 11.97 2.80 -1.96
CA ILE A 186 12.29 4.15 -2.44
C ILE A 186 11.01 4.95 -2.70
N LYS A 187 10.06 4.36 -3.41
CA LYS A 187 8.77 5.01 -3.72
C LYS A 187 7.91 5.19 -2.47
N ALA A 188 7.88 4.21 -1.57
CA ALA A 188 7.21 4.33 -0.28
C ALA A 188 7.80 5.46 0.57
N ALA A 189 9.14 5.61 0.59
CA ALA A 189 9.81 6.71 1.27
C ALA A 189 9.46 8.08 0.64
N ILE A 190 9.50 8.19 -0.68
CA ILE A 190 9.14 9.42 -1.40
C ILE A 190 7.69 9.81 -1.09
N ALA A 191 6.73 8.90 -1.24
CA ALA A 191 5.33 9.19 -0.98
C ALA A 191 5.05 9.53 0.48
N THR A 192 5.74 8.87 1.41
CA THR A 192 5.67 9.17 2.85
C THR A 192 6.14 10.59 3.13
N ILE A 193 7.27 11.01 2.56
CA ILE A 193 7.80 12.37 2.70
C ILE A 193 6.82 13.38 2.10
N VAL A 194 6.39 13.16 0.85
CA VAL A 194 5.47 14.06 0.14
C VAL A 194 4.18 14.22 0.94
N THR A 195 3.54 13.12 1.33
CA THR A 195 2.28 13.15 2.10
C THR A 195 2.44 13.82 3.45
N SER A 196 3.59 13.67 4.10
CA SER A 196 3.91 14.35 5.37
C SER A 196 4.04 15.87 5.21
N ILE A 197 4.54 16.34 4.05
CA ILE A 197 4.69 17.77 3.74
C ILE A 197 3.35 18.39 3.34
N ILE A 198 2.63 17.77 2.40
CA ILE A 198 1.42 18.36 1.82
C ILE A 198 0.13 17.97 2.57
N GLY A 199 0.15 16.86 3.31
CA GLY A 199 -1.02 16.37 4.03
C GLY A 199 -1.55 17.34 5.09
N PRO A 200 -0.73 17.96 5.96
CA PRO A 200 -1.22 18.90 6.96
C PRO A 200 -1.98 20.11 6.38
N PRO A 201 -1.47 20.85 5.37
CA PRO A 201 -2.22 21.96 4.78
C PRO A 201 -3.49 21.48 4.06
N ILE A 202 -3.45 20.33 3.36
CA ILE A 202 -4.64 19.79 2.70
C ILE A 202 -5.72 19.40 3.71
N ILE A 203 -5.37 18.70 4.79
CA ILE A 203 -6.32 18.33 5.85
C ILE A 203 -6.90 19.58 6.53
N SER A 204 -6.09 20.61 6.74
CA SER A 204 -6.56 21.88 7.30
C SER A 204 -7.64 22.52 6.43
N VAL A 205 -7.45 22.54 5.10
CA VAL A 205 -8.46 23.04 4.15
C VAL A 205 -9.70 22.13 4.13
N ALA A 206 -9.51 20.81 4.06
CA ALA A 206 -10.60 19.84 4.06
C ALA A 206 -11.51 19.98 5.30
N ARG A 207 -10.93 20.18 6.48
CA ARG A 207 -11.67 20.46 7.72
C ARG A 207 -12.48 21.75 7.65
N LYS A 208 -11.91 22.82 7.07
CA LYS A 208 -12.63 24.09 6.86
C LYS A 208 -13.81 23.93 5.89
N MET A 209 -13.72 22.99 4.95
CA MET A 209 -14.80 22.64 4.03
C MET A 209 -15.85 21.71 4.63
N GLY A 210 -15.69 21.29 5.90
CA GLY A 210 -16.62 20.38 6.57
C GLY A 210 -16.45 18.90 6.20
N LEU A 211 -15.33 18.52 5.57
CA LEU A 211 -15.04 17.12 5.28
C LEU A 211 -14.64 16.37 6.57
N PRO A 212 -15.07 15.09 6.73
CA PRO A 212 -14.78 14.29 7.92
C PRO A 212 -13.37 13.68 7.87
N VAL A 213 -12.35 14.54 8.07
CA VAL A 213 -10.91 14.22 8.03
C VAL A 213 -10.15 14.73 9.25
#